data_AF-A0A2S6HCI4-F1
#
_entry.id   AF-A0A2S6HCI4-F1
#
_cell.length_a   1.000
_cell.length_b   1.000
_cell.length_c   1.000
_cell.angle_alpha   90.00
_cell.angle_beta   90.00
_cell.angle_gamma   90.00
#
_symmetry.space_group_name_H-M   'P 1'
#
loop_
_entity.id
_entity.type
_entity.pdbx_description
1 polymer ?
#
loop_
_entity_poly.entity_id
_entity_poly.type
_entity_poly.pdbx_seq_one_letter_code
_entity_poly.pdbx_strand_id
1 'polypeptide(L)' 'MKIGNRLKTLRKQKGYSQKYLAGLLGVSRSTLSNYEKDLTSPKMDVLEKMAMHLDTTITWLCSEFDSELFR' A
#
# COMPACT_ATOMS: atom_id res chain seq x y z
N MET A 1 -4.37 -12.18 -1.79
CA MET A 1 -4.83 -10.79 -1.58
C MET A 1 -4.01 -9.88 -2.50
N LYS A 2 -4.65 -8.99 -3.26
CA LYS A 2 -3.93 -8.05 -4.14
C LYS A 2 -3.24 -6.94 -3.35
N ILE A 3 -2.23 -6.31 -3.96
CA ILE A 3 -1.45 -5.19 -3.37
C ILE A 3 -2.35 -4.07 -2.84
N GLY A 4 -3.42 -3.70 -3.56
CA GLY A 4 -4.32 -2.63 -3.16
C GLY A 4 -5.01 -2.88 -1.83
N ASN A 5 -5.45 -4.12 -1.60
CA ASN A 5 -6.01 -4.52 -0.31
C ASN A 5 -4.97 -4.43 0.81
N ARG A 6 -3.72 -4.85 0.56
CA ARG A 6 -2.66 -4.85 1.59
C ARG A 6 -2.26 -3.45 1.98
N LEU A 7 -2.08 -2.60 0.98
CA LEU A 7 -1.84 -1.18 1.15
C LEU A 7 -2.96 -0.52 1.97
N LYS A 8 -4.22 -0.79 1.64
CA LYS A 8 -5.38 -0.26 2.35
C LYS A 8 -5.44 -0.75 3.80
N THR A 9 -5.14 -2.02 4.04
CA THR A 9 -5.11 -2.60 5.38
C THR A 9 -4.04 -1.94 6.25
N LEU A 10 -2.78 -1.89 5.79
CA LEU A 10 -1.70 -1.26 6.54
C LEU A 10 -1.97 0.23 6.78
N ARG A 11 -2.46 0.96 5.77
CA ARG A 11 -2.82 2.37 5.92
C ARG A 11 -3.85 2.55 7.04
N LYS A 12 -4.89 1.71 7.08
CA LYS A 12 -5.92 1.76 8.12
C LYS A 12 -5.37 1.39 9.50
N GLN A 13 -4.50 0.39 9.59
CA GLN A 13 -3.84 0.00 10.85
C GLN A 13 -2.98 1.13 11.42
N LYS A 14 -2.35 1.93 10.55
CA LYS A 14 -1.63 3.16 10.92
C LYS A 14 -2.54 4.34 11.28
N GLY A 15 -3.86 4.23 11.11
CA GLY A 15 -4.80 5.34 11.30
C GLY A 15 -4.70 6.43 10.24
N TYR A 16 -4.03 6.17 9.12
CA TYR A 16 -3.79 7.19 8.09
C TYR A 16 -5.01 7.38 7.19
N SER A 17 -5.34 8.65 6.91
CA SER A 17 -6.24 8.96 5.80
C SER A 17 -5.55 8.75 4.45
N GLN A 18 -6.32 8.57 3.37
CA GLN A 18 -5.73 8.49 2.04
C GLN A 18 -4.98 9.79 1.65
N LYS A 19 -5.51 10.96 2.05
CA LYS A 19 -4.84 12.23 1.77
C LYS A 19 -3.48 12.32 2.48
N TYR A 20 -3.41 11.86 3.73
CA TYR A 20 -2.20 11.87 4.51
C TYR A 20 -1.12 10.94 3.92
N LEU A 21 -1.45 9.67 3.68
CA LEU A 21 -0.50 8.74 3.07
C LEU A 21 -0.07 9.20 1.68
N ALA A 22 -0.99 9.71 0.86
CA ALA A 22 -0.65 10.24 -0.47
C ALA A 22 0.39 11.38 -0.38
N GLY A 23 0.27 12.26 0.61
CA GLY A 23 1.26 13.30 0.90
C GLY A 23 2.65 12.74 1.22
N LEU A 24 2.73 11.71 2.07
CA LEU A 24 3.99 11.03 2.39
C LEU A 24 4.63 10.36 1.15
N LEU A 25 3.81 9.78 0.29
CA LEU A 25 4.27 9.11 -0.93
C LEU A 25 4.64 10.10 -2.06
N GLY A 26 4.24 11.36 -1.95
CA GLY A 26 4.41 12.36 -3.02
C GLY A 26 3.50 12.13 -4.21
N VAL A 27 2.30 11.56 -3.99
CA VAL A 27 1.30 11.29 -5.04
C VAL A 27 -0.02 11.98 -4.71
N SER A 28 -0.93 12.04 -5.68
CA SER A 28 -2.27 12.57 -5.44
C SER A 28 -3.13 11.59 -4.63
N ARG A 29 -4.15 12.10 -3.91
CA ARG A 29 -5.12 11.23 -3.20
C ARG A 29 -5.85 10.28 -4.15
N SER A 30 -6.16 10.72 -5.37
CA SER A 30 -6.81 9.88 -6.39
C SER A 30 -5.86 8.77 -6.86
N THR A 31 -4.57 9.07 -7.07
CA THR A 31 -3.54 8.07 -7.38
C THR A 31 -3.47 7.00 -6.27
N LEU A 32 -3.41 7.39 -5.00
CA LEU A 32 -3.45 6.43 -3.90
C LEU A 32 -4.74 5.61 -3.89
N SER A 33 -5.89 6.24 -4.17
CA SER A 33 -7.16 5.51 -4.27
C SER A 33 -7.18 4.51 -5.42
N ASN A 34 -6.47 4.77 -6.52
CA ASN A 34 -6.35 3.83 -7.63
C ASN A 34 -5.44 2.65 -7.26
N TYR A 35 -4.35 2.89 -6.51
CA TYR A 35 -3.52 1.82 -5.96
C TYR A 35 -4.34 0.91 -5.03
N GLU A 36 -5.13 1.47 -4.12
CA GLU A 36 -5.98 0.68 -3.20
C GLU A 36 -7.12 -0.08 -3.88
N LYS A 37 -7.41 0.22 -5.15
CA LYS A 37 -8.42 -0.45 -5.98
C LYS A 37 -7.80 -1.33 -7.06
N ASP A 38 -6.47 -1.47 -7.07
CA ASP A 38 -5.71 -2.22 -8.09
C ASP A 38 -5.98 -1.73 -9.53
N LEU A 39 -6.32 -0.44 -9.70
CA LEU A 39 -6.58 0.15 -11.02
C LEU A 39 -5.30 0.58 -11.74
N THR A 40 -4.25 0.86 -10.98
CA THR A 40 -2.92 1.26 -11.46
C THR A 40 -1.87 0.69 -10.54
N SER A 41 -0.67 0.43 -11.06
CA SER A 41 0.45 -0.05 -10.25
C SER A 41 1.36 1.10 -9.80
N PRO A 42 1.83 1.12 -8.54
CA PRO A 42 2.86 2.06 -8.09
C PRO A 42 4.20 1.76 -8.74
N LYS A 43 5.02 2.79 -8.93
CA LYS A 43 6.42 2.66 -9.36
C LYS A 43 7.32 2.26 -8.19
N MET A 44 8.55 1.83 -8.48
CA MET A 44 9.50 1.35 -7.47
C MET A 44 9.77 2.39 -6.36
N ASP A 45 9.95 3.65 -6.72
CA ASP A 45 10.15 4.76 -5.77
C ASP A 45 8.97 4.95 -4.82
N VAL A 46 7.74 4.77 -5.33
CA VAL A 46 6.53 4.82 -4.51
C VAL A 46 6.43 3.60 -3.60
N LEU A 47 6.79 2.41 -4.09
CA LEU A 47 6.82 1.18 -3.30
C LEU A 47 7.81 1.26 -2.14
N GLU A 48 8.99 1.84 -2.35
CA GLU A 48 9.98 2.09 -1.29
C GLU A 48 9.41 3.01 -0.19
N LYS A 49 8.76 4.11 -0.58
CA LYS A 49 8.09 5.00 0.38
C LYS A 49 6.93 4.32 1.11
N MET A 50 6.17 3.47 0.42
CA MET A 50 5.11 2.69 1.06
C MET A 50 5.68 1.76 2.13
N ALA A 51 6.73 1.00 1.80
CA ALA A 51 7.40 0.12 2.74
C ALA A 51 7.91 0.87 3.97
N MET A 52 8.57 2.02 3.76
CA MET A 52 9.11 2.87 4.82
C MET A 52 8.02 3.43 5.75
N HIS A 53 6.92 3.97 5.21
CA HIS A 53 5.91 4.66 6.01
C HIS A 53 4.84 3.73 6.63
N LEU A 54 4.74 2.50 6.13
CA LEU A 54 3.77 1.50 6.58
C LEU A 54 4.42 0.39 7.40
N ASP A 55 5.71 0.52 7.74
CA ASP A 55 6.51 -0.47 8.48
C ASP A 55 6.37 -1.89 7.91
N THR A 56 6.59 -2.01 6.60
CA THR A 56 6.49 -3.28 5.88
C THR A 56 7.62 -3.41 4.86
N THR A 57 7.61 -4.49 4.08
CA THR A 57 8.55 -4.69 2.97
C THR A 57 7.83 -4.63 1.63
N ILE A 58 8.55 -4.22 0.58
CA ILE A 58 8.04 -4.27 -0.79
C ILE A 58 7.59 -5.70 -1.14
N THR A 59 8.37 -6.70 -0.71
CA THR A 59 8.05 -8.12 -0.91
C THR A 59 6.71 -8.50 -0.29
N TRP A 60 6.39 -8.03 0.92
CA TRP A 60 5.10 -8.31 1.55
C TRP A 60 3.94 -7.57 0.86
N LEU A 61 4.14 -6.31 0.47
CA LEU A 61 3.15 -5.56 -0.31
C LEU A 61 2.81 -6.25 -1.63
N CYS A 62 3.81 -6.85 -2.28
CA CYS A 62 3.70 -7.48 -3.60
C CYS A 62 3.56 -9.02 -3.57
N SER A 63 3.52 -9.68 -2.41
CA SER A 63 3.51 -11.15 -2.38
C SER A 63 2.22 -11.74 -2.96
N GLU A 64 2.27 -12.89 -3.63
CA GLU A 64 1.03 -13.59 -3.98
C GLU A 64 0.49 -14.46 -2.82
N PHE A 65 1.30 -14.62 -1.77
CA PHE A 65 0.98 -15.43 -0.61
C PHE A 65 0.14 -14.66 0.40
N ASP A 66 -1.06 -15.17 0.70
CA ASP A 66 -1.82 -14.76 1.86
C ASP A 66 -1.35 -15.53 3.09
N SER A 67 -0.84 -14.79 4.08
CA SER A 67 -0.44 -15.33 5.38
C SER A 67 -1.62 -15.93 6.16
N GLU A 68 -2.86 -15.77 5.70
CA GLU A 68 -4.04 -16.42 6.25
C GLU A 68 -4.15 -17.91 5.87
N LEU A 69 -3.37 -18.39 4.88
CA LEU A 69 -3.44 -19.78 4.42
C LEU A 69 -2.66 -20.78 5.31
N PHE A 70 -1.94 -20.30 6.32
CA PHE A 70 -1.13 -21.12 7.25
C PHE A 70 -1.62 -21.04 8.70
N ARG A 71 -2.91 -20.74 8.92
CA ARG A 71 -3.57 -20.84 10.23
C ARG A 71 -4.35 -22.14 10.35
#